data_AF-A0A7V9V685-F1
#
_entry.id   AF-A0A7V9V685-F1
#
_cell.length_a   1.000
_cell.length_b   1.000
_cell.length_c   1.000
_cell.angle_alpha   90.00
_cell.angle_beta   90.00
_cell.angle_gamma   90.00
#
_symmetry.space_group_name_H-M   'P 1'
#
loop_
_entity.id
_entity.type
_entity.pdbx_description
1 polymer ?
#
loop_
_entity_poly.entity_id
_entity_poly.type
_entity_poly.pdbx_seq_one_letter_code
_entity_poly.pdbx_strand_id
1 'polypeptide(L)'
;MVRAGIVLLAGALVTGVLVTRTGDDRRGASGRGGPDERFDVALIGDARYRPDEYPKFLRVRDAINAAQVAFTVHIGDIKGGGPCADEVYVDTLELFDGFASPVIYTPGDNEWTDCGDRRPTERLGFLRRVFFPDDQSRG
;
A
#
# COMPACT_ATOMS: atom_id res chain seq x y z
N MET A 1 6.52 -27.52 24.33
CA MET A 1 7.67 -27.26 23.45
C MET A 1 7.15 -27.06 22.03
N VAL A 2 6.95 -25.82 21.59
CA VAL A 2 6.58 -25.53 20.20
C VAL A 2 7.88 -25.42 19.40
N ARG A 3 8.04 -26.26 18.38
CA ARG A 3 9.18 -26.21 17.45
C ARG A 3 8.89 -25.19 16.36
N ALA A 4 9.65 -24.10 16.33
CA ALA A 4 9.71 -23.18 15.20
C ALA A 4 10.58 -23.81 14.10
N GLY A 5 10.00 -24.09 12.93
CA GLY A 5 10.75 -24.53 11.75
C GLY A 5 10.89 -23.36 10.77
N ILE A 6 12.12 -22.87 10.58
CA ILE A 6 12.46 -21.93 9.51
C ILE A 6 12.71 -22.77 8.25
N VAL A 7 11.95 -22.50 7.19
CA VAL A 7 12.27 -22.99 5.84
C VAL A 7 12.98 -21.86 5.10
N LEU A 8 14.29 -21.98 4.94
CA LEU A 8 15.07 -21.16 4.02
C LEU A 8 14.93 -21.74 2.61
N LEU A 9 14.23 -21.03 1.72
CA LEU A 9 14.33 -21.27 0.27
C LEU A 9 15.35 -20.30 -0.30
N ALA A 10 16.45 -20.85 -0.79
CA ALA A 10 17.46 -20.15 -1.56
C ALA A 10 16.94 -19.88 -2.99
N GLY A 11 17.14 -18.65 -3.48
CA GLY A 11 17.22 -18.36 -4.92
C GLY A 11 15.95 -17.87 -5.62
N ALA A 12 15.68 -16.57 -5.50
CA ALA A 12 15.09 -15.63 -6.48
C ALA A 12 14.41 -14.50 -5.67
N LEU A 13 14.68 -13.23 -5.97
CA LEU A 13 13.94 -12.11 -5.37
C LEU A 13 12.48 -12.15 -5.82
N VAL A 14 11.68 -12.95 -5.12
CA VAL A 14 10.24 -12.81 -5.04
C VAL A 14 10.02 -11.77 -3.96
N THR A 15 9.46 -10.61 -4.29
CA THR A 15 8.93 -9.67 -3.30
C THR A 15 7.80 -10.40 -2.60
N GLY A 16 8.13 -11.10 -1.52
CA GLY A 16 7.20 -11.93 -0.76
C GLY A 16 6.23 -11.01 -0.04
N VAL A 17 4.94 -11.12 -0.37
CA VAL A 17 3.89 -10.65 0.53
C VAL A 17 3.95 -11.56 1.75
N LEU A 18 4.43 -11.03 2.88
CA LEU A 18 4.38 -11.73 4.15
C LEU A 18 2.97 -11.59 4.72
N VAL A 19 2.10 -12.57 4.44
CA VAL A 19 0.81 -12.69 5.12
C VAL A 19 1.05 -13.45 6.43
N THR A 20 1.08 -12.75 7.56
CA THR A 20 1.15 -13.40 8.87
C THR A 20 -0.24 -13.86 9.28
N ARG A 21 -0.57 -15.15 9.07
CA ARG A 21 -1.78 -15.75 9.66
C ARG A 21 -1.58 -15.94 11.16
N THR A 22 -2.35 -15.25 12.00
CA THR A 22 -2.49 -15.61 13.42
C THR A 22 -3.84 -16.30 13.65
N GLY A 23 -3.83 -17.64 13.75
CA GLY A 23 -4.95 -18.44 14.22
C GLY A 23 -5.98 -18.84 13.14
N ASP A 24 -6.21 -20.15 13.01
CA ASP A 24 -7.37 -20.72 12.34
C ASP A 24 -8.50 -20.81 13.37
N ASP A 25 -9.59 -20.06 13.18
CA ASP A 25 -10.86 -20.36 13.80
C ASP A 25 -12.00 -19.96 12.86
N ARG A 26 -12.51 -20.96 12.13
CA ARG A 26 -13.75 -20.86 11.37
C ARG A 26 -14.92 -20.64 12.35
N ARG A 27 -15.57 -19.46 12.31
CA ARG A 27 -17.00 -19.24 12.60
C ARG A 27 -17.42 -17.82 12.21
N GLY A 28 -18.67 -17.69 11.74
CA GLY A 28 -19.15 -16.54 11.00
C GLY A 28 -19.86 -15.45 11.80
N ALA A 29 -20.13 -14.38 11.05
CA ALA A 29 -21.17 -13.35 11.16
C ALA A 29 -21.21 -12.39 12.38
N SER A 30 -21.09 -11.10 12.03
CA SER A 30 -21.70 -9.90 12.61
C SER A 30 -21.39 -9.53 14.07
N GLY A 31 -20.75 -8.37 14.25
CA GLY A 31 -20.80 -7.61 15.50
C GLY A 31 -19.53 -6.81 15.74
N ARG A 32 -19.69 -5.52 16.08
CA ARG A 32 -18.62 -4.56 16.40
C ARG A 32 -17.49 -5.19 17.23
N GLY A 33 -16.26 -5.04 16.75
CA GLY A 33 -15.05 -5.59 17.33
C GLY A 33 -14.86 -5.27 18.80
N GLY A 34 -14.80 -6.33 19.60
CA GLY A 34 -14.24 -6.29 20.94
C GLY A 34 -12.70 -6.25 20.89
N PRO A 35 -12.04 -6.01 22.04
CA PRO A 35 -10.58 -5.91 22.15
C PRO A 35 -9.79 -7.17 21.71
N ASP A 36 -10.47 -8.28 21.46
CA ASP A 36 -9.89 -9.54 21.00
C ASP A 36 -10.15 -9.82 19.50
N GLU A 37 -10.80 -8.92 18.75
CA GLU A 37 -10.99 -9.10 17.30
C GLU A 37 -9.66 -8.90 16.57
N ARG A 38 -9.14 -10.00 16.02
CA ARG A 38 -7.95 -9.99 15.17
C ARG A 38 -8.34 -9.49 13.79
N PHE A 39 -7.49 -8.67 13.21
CA PHE A 39 -7.62 -8.24 11.82
C PHE A 39 -6.28 -8.35 11.11
N ASP A 40 -6.35 -8.61 9.80
CA ASP A 40 -5.20 -8.61 8.92
C ASP A 40 -5.06 -7.24 8.23
N VAL A 41 -3.82 -6.81 8.02
CA VAL A 41 -3.46 -5.57 7.33
C VAL A 41 -2.51 -5.90 6.19
N ALA A 42 -2.71 -5.28 5.03
CA ALA A 42 -1.71 -5.30 3.97
C ALA A 42 -0.77 -4.09 4.09
N LEU A 43 0.53 -4.31 3.91
CA LEU A 43 1.54 -3.25 3.90
C LEU A 43 2.26 -3.26 2.56
N ILE A 44 2.24 -2.14 1.86
CA ILE A 44 2.85 -1.95 0.53
C ILE A 44 3.54 -0.59 0.46
N GLY A 45 4.48 -0.43 -0.47
CA GLY A 45 5.26 0.78 -0.69
C GLY A 45 6.33 0.53 -1.73
N ASP A 46 7.11 1.55 -2.06
CA ASP A 46 8.32 1.45 -2.86
C ASP A 46 8.16 0.65 -4.15
N ALA A 47 7.14 0.98 -4.94
CA ALA A 47 6.77 0.19 -6.10
C ALA A 47 6.51 1.08 -7.31
N ARG A 48 6.34 0.44 -8.49
CA ARG A 48 5.90 1.07 -9.74
C ARG A 48 6.75 2.24 -10.21
N TYR A 49 8.06 2.13 -10.02
CA TYR A 49 9.05 3.11 -10.49
C TYR A 49 9.24 3.04 -12.00
N ARG A 50 8.85 1.92 -12.61
CA ARG A 50 8.99 1.67 -14.05
C ARG A 50 7.66 1.26 -14.68
N PRO A 51 7.42 1.59 -15.96
CA PRO A 51 6.19 1.20 -16.64
C PRO A 51 5.91 -0.32 -16.61
N ASP A 52 6.95 -1.16 -16.64
CA ASP A 52 6.82 -2.62 -16.60
C ASP A 52 6.43 -3.19 -15.22
N GLU A 53 6.46 -2.37 -14.18
CA GLU A 53 6.05 -2.75 -12.83
C GLU A 53 4.57 -2.52 -12.58
N TYR A 54 3.91 -1.66 -13.37
CA TYR A 54 2.48 -1.38 -13.20
C TYR A 54 1.60 -2.64 -13.26
N PRO A 55 1.77 -3.55 -14.24
CA PRO A 55 1.02 -4.82 -14.24
C PRO A 55 1.35 -5.73 -13.05
N LYS A 56 2.55 -5.61 -12.47
CA LYS A 56 2.94 -6.37 -11.27
C LYS A 56 2.21 -5.82 -10.04
N PHE A 57 2.15 -4.51 -9.91
CA PHE A 57 1.42 -3.85 -8.84
C PHE A 57 -0.08 -4.17 -8.87
N LEU A 58 -0.70 -4.19 -10.06
CA LEU A 58 -2.11 -4.59 -10.19
C LEU A 58 -2.36 -6.01 -9.66
N ARG A 59 -1.44 -6.95 -9.89
CA ARG A 59 -1.56 -8.30 -9.30
C ARG A 59 -1.43 -8.31 -7.79
N VAL A 60 -0.60 -7.44 -7.21
CA VAL A 60 -0.49 -7.27 -5.75
C VAL A 60 -1.81 -6.74 -5.20
N ARG A 61 -2.39 -5.70 -5.82
CA ARG A 61 -3.71 -5.17 -5.45
C ARG A 61 -4.79 -6.25 -5.51
N ASP A 62 -4.85 -7.00 -6.60
CA ASP A 62 -5.87 -8.06 -6.77
C ASP A 62 -5.70 -9.18 -5.71
N ALA A 63 -4.46 -9.52 -5.35
CA ALA A 63 -4.19 -10.46 -4.26
C ALA A 63 -4.61 -9.93 -2.88
N ILE A 64 -4.37 -8.63 -2.62
CA ILE A 64 -4.82 -7.96 -1.38
C ILE A 64 -6.35 -7.93 -1.31
N ASN A 65 -7.02 -7.60 -2.42
CA ASN A 65 -8.48 -7.62 -2.52
C ASN A 65 -9.05 -9.01 -2.22
N ALA A 66 -8.41 -10.07 -2.74
CA ALA A 66 -8.80 -11.45 -2.47
C ALA A 66 -8.53 -11.91 -1.02
N ALA A 67 -7.58 -11.28 -0.32
CA ALA A 67 -7.23 -11.60 1.06
C ALA A 67 -8.21 -11.01 2.10
N GLN A 68 -9.09 -10.08 1.70
CA GLN A 68 -10.11 -9.48 2.57
C GLN A 68 -9.52 -8.86 3.86
N VAL A 69 -8.39 -8.16 3.74
CA VAL A 69 -7.77 -7.43 4.86
C VAL A 69 -8.65 -6.29 5.35
N ALA A 70 -8.53 -5.90 6.63
CA ALA A 70 -9.30 -4.80 7.20
C ALA A 70 -8.97 -3.45 6.54
N PHE A 71 -7.69 -3.23 6.22
CA PHE A 71 -7.22 -2.09 5.45
C PHE A 71 -5.82 -2.37 4.88
N THR A 72 -5.41 -1.52 3.93
CA THR A 72 -4.07 -1.50 3.35
C THR A 72 -3.36 -0.23 3.76
N VAL A 73 -2.06 -0.31 4.06
CA VAL A 73 -1.20 0.84 4.32
C VAL A 73 -0.19 0.95 3.17
N HIS A 74 -0.19 2.08 2.46
CA HIS A 74 0.83 2.43 1.48
C HIS A 74 1.83 3.43 2.08
N ILE A 75 3.07 2.99 2.28
CA ILE A 75 4.10 3.74 3.02
C ILE A 75 4.93 4.71 2.15
N GLY A 76 4.34 5.24 1.10
CA GLY A 76 5.02 6.20 0.22
C GLY A 76 5.72 5.59 -0.97
N ASP A 77 6.43 6.44 -1.71
CA ASP A 77 7.19 6.10 -2.90
C ASP A 77 6.33 5.44 -3.99
N ILE A 78 5.37 6.22 -4.47
CA ILE A 78 4.45 5.90 -5.58
C ILE A 78 5.11 6.13 -6.95
N LYS A 79 6.31 6.70 -6.96
CA LYS A 79 7.23 6.86 -8.09
C LYS A 79 8.67 6.75 -7.58
N GLY A 80 9.63 6.52 -8.50
CA GLY A 80 11.05 6.67 -8.18
C GLY A 80 11.52 8.11 -8.34
N GLY A 81 12.78 8.40 -8.02
CA GLY A 81 13.37 9.73 -8.21
C GLY A 81 13.34 10.18 -9.68
N GLY A 82 12.89 11.41 -9.94
CA GLY A 82 12.70 11.89 -11.31
C GLY A 82 11.62 12.96 -11.47
N PRO A 83 11.14 13.19 -12.72
CA PRO A 83 10.09 14.18 -12.98
C PRO A 83 8.82 13.92 -12.17
N CYS A 84 8.18 14.99 -11.70
CA CYS A 84 6.97 14.94 -10.89
C CYS A 84 5.78 15.53 -11.65
N ALA A 85 5.43 14.87 -12.75
CA ALA A 85 4.25 15.16 -13.54
C ALA A 85 2.98 14.99 -12.67
N ASP A 86 1.99 15.87 -12.86
CA ASP A 86 0.77 15.90 -12.04
C ASP A 86 -0.03 14.59 -12.20
N GLU A 87 0.05 13.96 -13.36
CA GLU A 87 -0.62 12.72 -13.74
C GLU A 87 -0.21 11.54 -12.83
N VAL A 88 1.05 11.49 -12.37
CA VAL A 88 1.51 10.39 -11.49
C VAL A 88 0.67 10.33 -10.21
N TYR A 89 0.29 11.48 -9.65
CA TYR A 89 -0.49 11.54 -8.41
C TYR A 89 -1.96 11.17 -8.67
N VAL A 90 -2.53 11.62 -9.79
CA VAL A 90 -3.91 11.32 -10.18
C VAL A 90 -4.08 9.83 -10.51
N ASP A 91 -3.19 9.26 -11.32
CA ASP A 91 -3.19 7.84 -11.67
C ASP A 91 -3.03 6.95 -10.43
N THR A 92 -2.25 7.42 -9.44
CA THR A 92 -2.11 6.72 -8.16
C THR A 92 -3.41 6.72 -7.37
N LEU A 93 -4.11 7.87 -7.35
CA LEU A 93 -5.37 8.00 -6.63
C LEU A 93 -6.41 7.05 -7.24
N GLU A 94 -6.52 6.98 -8.56
CA GLU A 94 -7.40 6.02 -9.26
C GLU A 94 -7.02 4.56 -8.95
N LEU A 95 -5.72 4.28 -8.83
CA LEU A 95 -5.24 2.96 -8.47
C LEU A 95 -5.56 2.61 -7.00
N PHE A 96 -5.51 3.58 -6.08
CA PHE A 96 -5.95 3.41 -4.68
C PHE A 96 -7.47 3.18 -4.59
N ASP A 97 -8.26 3.86 -5.40
CA ASP A 97 -9.71 3.64 -5.50
C ASP A 97 -10.08 2.22 -6.01
N GLY A 98 -9.12 1.48 -6.56
CA GLY A 98 -9.28 0.08 -6.96
C GLY A 98 -9.11 -0.95 -5.83
N PHE A 99 -8.72 -0.55 -4.62
CA PHE A 99 -8.68 -1.47 -3.48
C PHE A 99 -10.09 -1.71 -2.92
N ALA A 100 -10.38 -2.97 -2.56
CA ALA A 100 -11.67 -3.36 -2.01
C ALA A 100 -11.84 -3.00 -0.52
N SER A 101 -10.73 -2.81 0.19
CA SER A 101 -10.68 -2.34 1.58
C SER A 101 -10.03 -0.96 1.67
N PRO A 102 -10.26 -0.19 2.76
CA PRO A 102 -9.66 1.12 2.96
C PRO A 102 -8.14 1.18 2.72
N VAL A 103 -7.67 2.29 2.16
CA VAL A 103 -6.24 2.56 1.97
C VAL A 103 -5.81 3.74 2.84
N ILE A 104 -4.84 3.51 3.71
CA ILE A 104 -4.13 4.55 4.46
C ILE A 104 -2.84 4.85 3.71
N TYR A 105 -2.62 6.11 3.35
CA TYR A 105 -1.46 6.53 2.56
C TYR A 105 -0.62 7.54 3.33
N THR A 106 0.70 7.33 3.33
CA THR A 106 1.69 8.32 3.73
C THR A 106 2.64 8.60 2.57
N PRO A 107 2.99 9.86 2.26
CA PRO A 107 3.99 10.14 1.25
C PRO A 107 5.41 9.78 1.70
N GLY A 108 6.24 9.38 0.75
CA GLY A 108 7.70 9.28 0.89
C GLY A 108 8.41 10.51 0.33
N ASP A 109 9.70 10.41 0.07
CA ASP A 109 10.54 11.52 -0.41
C ASP A 109 10.42 11.70 -1.92
N ASN A 110 10.25 10.60 -2.66
CA ASN A 110 10.09 10.57 -4.10
C ASN A 110 8.90 11.40 -4.63
N GLU A 111 7.87 11.61 -3.83
CA GLU A 111 6.71 12.39 -4.25
C GLU A 111 6.91 13.90 -4.23
N TRP A 112 7.90 14.42 -3.49
CA TRP A 112 8.00 15.87 -3.30
C TRP A 112 9.41 16.40 -3.13
N THR A 113 10.34 15.72 -2.44
CA THR A 113 11.72 16.23 -2.35
C THR A 113 12.54 15.86 -3.58
N ASP A 114 12.31 14.67 -4.15
CA ASP A 114 13.13 14.10 -5.22
C ASP A 114 12.50 14.32 -6.61
N CYS A 115 11.92 15.51 -6.76
CA CYS A 115 11.34 15.99 -8.00
C CYS A 115 12.40 16.75 -8.81
N GLY A 116 12.88 16.13 -9.88
CA GLY A 116 13.97 16.69 -10.69
C GLY A 116 13.61 17.98 -11.44
N ASP A 117 12.32 18.25 -11.65
CA ASP A 117 11.79 19.33 -12.49
C ASP A 117 10.90 20.34 -11.72
N ARG A 118 10.65 20.11 -10.42
CA ARG A 118 9.68 20.90 -9.63
C ARG A 118 10.22 21.19 -8.24
N ARG A 119 9.82 22.33 -7.67
CA ARG A 119 10.25 22.74 -6.32
C ARG A 119 9.57 21.87 -5.25
N PRO A 120 10.29 21.40 -4.22
CA PRO A 120 9.69 20.52 -3.22
C PRO A 120 8.47 21.06 -2.48
N THR A 121 8.48 22.35 -2.13
CA THR A 121 7.34 23.00 -1.46
C THR A 121 6.10 23.08 -2.34
N GLU A 122 6.29 23.26 -3.65
CA GLU A 122 5.21 23.30 -4.62
C GLU A 122 4.61 21.89 -4.80
N ARG A 123 5.46 20.86 -4.88
CA ARG A 123 5.05 19.45 -4.97
C ARG A 123 4.37 18.94 -3.72
N LEU A 124 4.88 19.26 -2.53
CA LEU A 124 4.21 18.97 -1.27
C LEU A 124 2.82 19.62 -1.20
N GLY A 125 2.68 20.85 -1.72
CA GLY A 125 1.40 21.52 -1.83
C GLY A 125 0.43 20.82 -2.79
N PHE A 126 0.92 20.33 -3.94
CA PHE A 126 0.11 19.55 -4.89
C PHE A 126 -0.32 18.21 -4.30
N LEU A 127 0.61 17.46 -3.71
CA LEU A 127 0.35 16.18 -3.04
C LEU A 127 -0.75 16.30 -1.97
N ARG A 128 -0.68 17.34 -1.12
CA ARG A 128 -1.71 17.60 -0.11
C ARG A 128 -3.08 17.83 -0.74
N ARG A 129 -3.17 18.61 -1.82
CA ARG A 129 -4.45 18.84 -2.51
C ARG A 129 -5.07 17.57 -3.09
N VAL A 130 -4.24 16.64 -3.57
CA VAL A 130 -4.71 15.39 -4.19
C VAL A 130 -5.12 14.36 -3.13
N PHE A 131 -4.22 14.06 -2.20
CA PHE A 131 -4.40 12.94 -1.26
C PHE A 131 -5.01 13.33 0.08
N PHE A 132 -4.88 14.60 0.49
CA PHE A 132 -5.31 15.11 1.79
C PHE A 132 -6.13 16.41 1.64
N PRO A 133 -7.22 16.40 0.83
CA PRO A 133 -8.00 17.60 0.56
C PRO A 133 -8.77 18.12 1.78
N ASP A 134 -8.99 17.26 2.78
CA ASP A 134 -9.69 17.54 4.03
C ASP A 134 -9.11 16.69 5.18
N ASP A 135 -9.69 16.82 6.38
CA ASP A 135 -9.25 16.13 7.59
C ASP A 135 -9.83 14.69 7.70
N GLN A 136 -10.36 14.12 6.61
CA GLN A 136 -10.84 12.74 6.59
C GLN A 136 -9.81 11.81 5.93
N SER A 137 -9.59 10.65 6.54
CA SER A 137 -8.95 9.54 5.82
C SER A 137 -9.89 9.06 4.71
N ARG A 138 -9.33 8.59 3.59
CA ARG A 138 -10.10 7.88 2.55
C ARG A 138 -10.42 6.43 2.94
N GLY A 139 -10.68 6.23 4.23
CA GLY A 139 -10.92 4.95 4.88
C GLY A 139 -11.82 5.13 6.08
#